data_AF-A0A433BDY8-F1
#
_entry.id   AF-A0A433BDY8-F1
#
_cell.length_a   1.000
_cell.length_b   1.000
_cell.length_c   1.000
_cell.angle_alpha   90.00
_cell.angle_beta   90.00
_cell.angle_gamma   90.00
#
_symmetry.space_group_name_H-M   'P 1'
#
loop_
_entity.id
_entity.type
_entity.pdbx_description
1 polymer ?
#
loop_
_entity_poly.entity_id
_entity_poly.type
_entity_poly.pdbx_seq_one_letter_code
_entity_poly.pdbx_strand_id
1 'polypeptide(L)'
;MKTLAALALFASSSVMAAGIYDGIYANQTAANEYLSVHTNGNQMIVTEYTIVPSNGSVAFVSVIGTIRPPTVPVWQLFNGTVNGSTANLTGQYPFNACAVSFTLNFTSVGLTATINSATNTAVGSASGANCAALPALMNGNLNYTKLF
;
A
#
# COMPACT_ATOMS: atom_id res chain seq x y z
N MET A 1 1.53 20.46 28.08
CA MET A 1 1.13 19.11 27.66
C MET A 1 2.36 18.38 27.12
N LYS A 2 3.10 17.65 27.97
CA LYS A 2 4.35 16.94 27.59
C LYS A 2 4.39 15.51 28.17
N THR A 3 3.22 14.87 28.25
CA THR A 3 3.05 13.60 28.98
C THR A 3 2.35 12.51 28.17
N LEU A 4 2.23 12.66 26.84
CA LEU A 4 1.70 11.60 25.96
C LEU A 4 2.75 10.95 25.04
N ALA A 5 4.00 11.43 25.01
CA ALA A 5 5.03 10.84 24.15
C ALA A 5 5.72 9.61 24.77
N ALA A 6 5.56 9.36 26.08
CA ALA A 6 6.25 8.28 26.78
C ALA A 6 5.50 6.94 26.77
N LEU A 7 4.17 6.93 26.61
CA LEU A 7 3.41 5.66 26.65
C LEU A 7 3.49 4.87 25.33
N ALA A 8 3.85 5.52 24.22
CA ALA A 8 4.15 4.82 22.96
C ALA A 8 5.51 4.12 22.97
N LEU A 9 6.43 4.49 23.88
CA LEU A 9 7.77 3.92 23.95
C LEU A 9 7.89 2.70 24.87
N PHE A 10 6.87 2.36 25.68
CA PHE A 10 6.85 1.17 26.56
C PHE A 10 5.96 0.02 26.04
N ALA A 11 5.32 0.17 24.88
CA ALA A 11 4.77 -0.97 24.12
C ALA A 11 5.87 -1.77 23.37
N SER A 12 7.14 -1.41 23.57
CA SER A 12 8.33 -1.92 22.89
C SER A 12 8.84 -3.26 23.44
N SER A 13 8.05 -4.02 24.21
CA SER A 13 8.41 -5.37 24.65
C SER A 13 7.47 -6.48 24.19
N SER A 14 6.46 -6.18 23.37
CA SER A 14 5.86 -7.21 22.51
C SER A 14 6.72 -7.40 21.25
N VAL A 15 7.94 -7.88 21.47
CA VAL A 15 8.65 -8.78 20.54
C VAL A 15 7.82 -10.07 20.49
N MET A 16 6.63 -9.99 19.93
CA MET A 16 5.67 -11.07 19.82
C MET A 16 5.29 -11.09 18.34
N ALA A 17 6.10 -11.83 17.57
CA ALA A 17 5.82 -12.24 16.20
C ALA A 17 5.75 -11.16 15.11
N ALA A 18 6.58 -10.11 15.16
CA ALA A 18 6.93 -9.42 13.92
C ALA A 18 7.62 -10.46 13.02
N GLY A 19 6.89 -11.00 12.03
CA GLY A 19 7.47 -11.97 11.10
C GLY A 19 8.70 -11.36 10.41
N ILE A 20 9.59 -12.18 9.86
CA ILE A 20 10.80 -11.69 9.17
C ILE A 20 10.50 -10.66 8.06
N TYR A 21 9.26 -10.62 7.57
CA TYR A 21 8.75 -9.70 6.55
C TYR A 21 8.03 -8.47 7.10
N ASP A 22 7.70 -8.41 8.39
CA ASP A 22 7.06 -7.24 9.00
C ASP A 22 7.97 -6.03 8.90
N GLY A 23 7.39 -4.88 8.55
CA GLY A 23 8.17 -3.67 8.38
C GLY A 23 7.57 -2.64 7.43
N ILE A 24 8.32 -1.56 7.24
CA ILE A 24 8.01 -0.52 6.25
C ILE A 24 9.01 -0.64 5.10
N TYR A 25 8.50 -0.59 3.87
CA TYR A 25 9.31 -0.70 2.66
C TYR A 25 9.08 0.53 1.78
N ALA A 26 10.15 1.14 1.28
CA ALA A 26 10.09 2.34 0.42
C ALA A 26 10.28 1.96 -1.05
N ASN A 27 9.45 2.50 -1.94
CA ASN A 27 9.60 2.30 -3.38
C ASN A 27 10.93 2.94 -3.84
N GLN A 28 11.69 2.23 -4.66
CA GLN A 28 12.98 2.68 -5.17
C GLN A 28 12.89 3.68 -6.34
N THR A 29 11.73 3.76 -7.02
CA THR A 29 11.52 4.62 -8.19
C THR A 29 10.50 5.73 -7.92
N ALA A 30 9.48 5.47 -7.10
CA ALA A 30 8.46 6.45 -6.74
C ALA A 30 8.76 7.10 -5.38
N ALA A 31 8.97 8.42 -5.39
CA ALA A 31 9.15 9.18 -4.15
C ALA A 31 7.85 9.22 -3.35
N ASN A 32 7.95 9.09 -2.02
CA ASN A 32 6.83 9.09 -1.08
C ASN A 32 5.81 7.95 -1.28
N GLU A 33 6.26 6.82 -1.84
CA GLU A 33 5.48 5.59 -1.90
C GLU A 33 6.07 4.54 -0.95
N TYR A 34 5.22 3.98 -0.08
CA TYR A 34 5.63 3.06 0.97
C TYR A 34 4.65 1.90 1.12
N LEU A 35 5.15 0.73 1.49
CA LEU A 35 4.35 -0.40 1.94
C LEU A 35 4.54 -0.62 3.43
N SER A 36 3.45 -0.77 4.16
CA SER A 36 3.42 -1.30 5.53
C SER A 36 3.02 -2.76 5.48
N VAL A 37 3.92 -3.66 5.87
CA VAL A 37 3.72 -5.12 5.81
C VAL A 37 3.58 -5.69 7.22
N HIS A 38 2.58 -6.53 7.42
CA HIS A 38 2.31 -7.23 8.67
C HIS A 38 1.88 -8.68 8.41
N THR A 39 2.45 -9.64 9.14
CA THR A 39 2.14 -11.06 9.02
C THR A 39 2.12 -11.77 10.37
N ASN A 40 1.25 -12.78 10.48
CA ASN A 40 1.26 -13.75 11.58
C ASN A 40 1.97 -15.07 11.22
N GLY A 41 2.71 -15.11 10.11
CA GLY A 41 3.43 -16.28 9.62
C GLY A 41 2.69 -17.11 8.57
N ASN A 42 1.38 -16.88 8.37
CA ASN A 42 0.61 -17.52 7.29
C ASN A 42 -0.24 -16.51 6.51
N GLN A 43 -0.87 -15.58 7.21
CA GLN A 43 -1.62 -14.47 6.63
C GLN A 43 -0.77 -13.22 6.61
N MET A 44 -0.97 -12.40 5.59
CA MET A 44 -0.28 -11.14 5.42
C MET A 44 -1.28 -10.04 5.08
N ILE A 45 -1.09 -8.89 5.70
CA ILE A 45 -1.75 -7.63 5.38
C ILE A 45 -0.66 -6.68 4.91
N VAL A 46 -0.92 -6.03 3.78
CA VAL A 46 -0.06 -4.98 3.24
C VAL A 46 -0.91 -3.74 3.04
N THR A 47 -0.39 -2.59 3.43
CA THR A 47 -1.02 -1.32 3.13
C THR A 47 -0.05 -0.48 2.32
N GLU A 48 -0.47 -0.05 1.14
CA GLU A 48 0.27 0.89 0.33
C GLU A 48 -0.14 2.32 0.71
N TYR A 49 0.87 3.16 0.92
CA TYR A 49 0.74 4.60 0.96
C TYR A 49 1.34 5.20 -0.30
N THR A 50 0.59 6.07 -0.95
CA THR A 50 1.10 6.89 -2.06
C THR A 50 0.45 8.26 -2.04
N ILE A 51 1.02 9.20 -2.79
CA ILE A 51 0.48 10.54 -2.96
C ILE A 51 0.13 10.71 -4.43
N VAL A 52 -1.15 10.93 -4.72
CA VAL A 52 -1.58 11.19 -6.11
C VAL A 52 -1.75 12.68 -6.37
N PRO A 53 -1.49 13.14 -7.60
CA PRO A 53 -1.89 14.47 -8.02
C PRO A 53 -3.42 14.57 -8.14
N SER A 54 -3.97 15.69 -7.68
CA SER A 54 -5.37 16.07 -7.90
C SER A 54 -5.48 16.96 -9.13
N ASN A 55 -6.51 16.74 -9.95
CA ASN A 55 -6.84 17.66 -11.06
C ASN A 55 -7.61 18.91 -10.59
N GLY A 56 -7.70 19.14 -9.26
CA GLY A 56 -8.42 20.25 -8.67
C GLY A 56 -9.94 20.04 -8.57
N SER A 57 -10.49 18.94 -9.10
CA SER A 57 -11.94 18.67 -9.04
C SER A 57 -12.39 18.20 -7.65
N VAL A 58 -11.53 17.48 -6.94
CA VAL A 58 -11.80 17.01 -5.58
C VAL A 58 -11.72 18.18 -4.59
N ALA A 59 -12.80 18.41 -3.85
CA ALA A 59 -12.90 19.44 -2.85
C ALA A 59 -13.40 18.85 -1.52
N PHE A 60 -12.76 19.26 -0.42
CA PHE A 60 -13.17 18.94 0.93
C PHE A 60 -13.84 20.17 1.54
N VAL A 61 -15.10 20.04 1.92
CA VAL A 61 -15.88 21.13 2.51
C VAL A 61 -15.91 20.92 4.02
N SER A 62 -15.55 21.96 4.76
CA SER A 62 -15.54 21.95 6.23
C SER A 62 -15.98 23.31 6.78
N VAL A 63 -16.01 23.45 8.11
CA VAL A 63 -16.35 24.72 8.78
C VAL A 63 -15.34 25.85 8.50
N ILE A 64 -14.12 25.52 8.09
CA ILE A 64 -13.09 26.51 7.70
C ILE A 64 -13.11 26.83 6.19
N GLY A 65 -14.11 26.31 5.47
CA GLY A 65 -14.29 26.53 4.04
C GLY A 65 -13.96 25.31 3.18
N THR A 66 -13.78 25.57 1.89
CA THR A 66 -13.55 24.57 0.86
C THR A 66 -12.07 24.50 0.50
N ILE A 67 -11.48 23.31 0.64
CA ILE A 67 -10.08 23.05 0.32
C ILE A 67 -10.00 22.13 -0.89
N ARG A 68 -9.21 22.51 -1.89
CA ARG A 68 -8.89 21.69 -3.07
C ARG A 68 -7.40 21.36 -3.03
N PRO A 69 -6.99 20.27 -2.39
CA PRO A 69 -5.57 19.97 -2.24
C PRO A 69 -4.97 19.60 -3.60
N PRO A 70 -3.74 20.05 -3.90
CA PRO A 70 -3.07 19.75 -5.18
C PRO A 70 -2.67 18.27 -5.27
N THR A 71 -2.56 17.60 -4.13
CA THR A 71 -2.24 16.18 -4.01
C THR A 71 -3.08 15.54 -2.92
N VAL A 72 -3.43 14.26 -3.09
CA VAL A 72 -4.23 13.50 -2.12
C VAL A 72 -3.42 12.31 -1.64
N PRO A 73 -3.18 12.16 -0.33
CA PRO A 73 -2.60 10.94 0.22
C PRO A 73 -3.62 9.81 0.13
N VAL A 74 -3.16 8.63 -0.28
CA VAL A 74 -4.01 7.47 -0.54
C VAL A 74 -3.45 6.28 0.21
N TRP A 75 -4.34 5.51 0.80
CA TRP A 75 -4.03 4.23 1.39
C TRP A 75 -4.82 3.14 0.69
N GLN A 76 -4.15 2.06 0.30
CA GLN A 76 -4.79 0.88 -0.27
C GLN A 76 -4.45 -0.33 0.58
N LEU A 77 -5.45 -1.17 0.80
CA LEU A 77 -5.33 -2.35 1.63
C LEU A 77 -5.30 -3.61 0.79
N PHE A 78 -4.37 -4.47 1.15
CA PHE A 78 -4.06 -5.72 0.50
C PHE A 78 -3.98 -6.83 1.53
N ASN A 79 -4.50 -8.00 1.21
CA ASN A 79 -4.37 -9.15 2.10
C ASN A 79 -4.22 -10.46 1.32
N GLY A 80 -3.71 -11.47 2.01
CA GLY A 80 -3.59 -12.82 1.47
C GLY A 80 -2.68 -13.68 2.32
N THR A 81 -1.94 -14.56 1.67
CA THR A 81 -1.12 -15.58 2.34
C THR A 81 0.34 -15.48 1.96
N VAL A 82 1.20 -15.89 2.88
CA VAL A 82 2.65 -15.97 2.68
C VAL A 82 3.11 -17.42 2.81
N ASN A 83 3.96 -17.86 1.88
CA ASN A 83 4.60 -19.16 1.90
C ASN A 83 6.07 -19.02 1.49
N GLY A 84 6.98 -19.38 2.40
CA GLY A 84 8.40 -19.11 2.22
C GLY A 84 8.66 -17.61 2.13
N SER A 85 9.30 -17.15 1.05
CA SER A 85 9.56 -15.74 0.76
C SER A 85 8.58 -15.11 -0.22
N THR A 86 7.47 -15.79 -0.52
CA THR A 86 6.50 -15.32 -1.51
C THR A 86 5.14 -15.13 -0.85
N ALA A 87 4.54 -13.96 -1.02
CA ALA A 87 3.16 -13.69 -0.62
C ALA A 87 2.28 -13.46 -1.84
N ASN A 88 1.10 -14.07 -1.84
CA ASN A 88 0.07 -13.84 -2.86
C ASN A 88 -1.07 -13.08 -2.21
N LEU A 89 -1.34 -11.91 -2.76
CA LEU A 89 -2.21 -10.93 -2.14
C LEU A 89 -3.25 -10.45 -3.15
N THR A 90 -4.37 -9.99 -2.61
CA THR A 90 -5.45 -9.36 -3.37
C THR A 90 -5.91 -8.09 -2.68
N GLY A 91 -6.50 -7.20 -3.44
CA GLY A 91 -7.16 -6.01 -2.89
C GLY A 91 -7.66 -5.12 -4.01
N GLN A 92 -7.74 -3.82 -3.73
CA GLN A 92 -8.23 -2.86 -4.71
C GLN A 92 -7.27 -1.68 -4.89
N TYR A 93 -7.00 -1.34 -6.15
CA TYR A 93 -6.01 -0.38 -6.57
C TYR A 93 -6.40 0.24 -7.93
N PRO A 94 -6.07 1.50 -8.22
CA PRO A 94 -6.05 2.62 -7.29
C PRO A 94 -7.49 3.05 -6.96
N PHE A 95 -7.72 3.69 -5.81
CA PHE A 95 -9.05 4.24 -5.41
C PHE A 95 -10.23 3.25 -5.50
N ASN A 96 -9.98 1.98 -5.20
CA ASN A 96 -10.97 0.91 -5.32
C ASN A 96 -11.48 0.68 -6.76
N ALA A 97 -10.82 1.24 -7.78
CA ALA A 97 -11.25 1.16 -9.17
C ALA A 97 -10.96 -0.21 -9.80
N CYS A 98 -9.85 -0.86 -9.44
CA CYS A 98 -9.50 -2.18 -9.95
C CYS A 98 -9.37 -3.17 -8.80
N ALA A 99 -9.95 -4.36 -8.96
CA ALA A 99 -9.61 -5.52 -8.16
C ALA A 99 -8.29 -6.07 -8.71
N VAL A 100 -7.28 -6.15 -7.86
CA VAL A 100 -5.92 -6.55 -8.26
C VAL A 100 -5.48 -7.78 -7.48
N SER A 101 -4.65 -8.59 -8.14
CA SER A 101 -3.85 -9.61 -7.47
C SER A 101 -2.37 -9.34 -7.72
N PHE A 102 -1.55 -9.51 -6.70
CA PHE A 102 -0.12 -9.25 -6.76
C PHE A 102 0.65 -10.27 -5.95
N THR A 103 1.86 -10.53 -6.40
CA THR A 103 2.82 -11.38 -5.74
C THR A 103 3.93 -10.51 -5.18
N LEU A 104 4.22 -10.65 -3.88
CA LEU A 104 5.40 -10.09 -3.26
C LEU A 104 6.46 -11.17 -3.13
N ASN A 105 7.68 -10.88 -3.58
CA ASN A 105 8.84 -11.73 -3.32
C ASN A 105 9.80 -10.98 -2.41
N PHE A 106 9.93 -11.46 -1.18
CA PHE A 106 10.79 -10.90 -0.16
C PHE A 106 12.24 -11.34 -0.33
N THR A 107 13.16 -10.46 0.00
CA THR A 107 14.60 -10.67 0.01
C THR A 107 15.18 -10.21 1.36
N SER A 108 16.48 -10.36 1.56
CA SER A 108 17.14 -9.89 2.79
C SER A 108 17.13 -8.36 2.95
N VAL A 109 16.92 -7.60 1.88
CA VAL A 109 17.03 -6.12 1.88
C VAL A 109 15.73 -5.41 1.52
N GLY A 110 14.68 -6.13 1.15
CA GLY A 110 13.48 -5.54 0.58
C GLY A 110 12.55 -6.56 -0.04
N LEU A 111 11.72 -6.09 -0.98
CA LEU A 111 10.80 -6.95 -1.72
C LEU A 111 10.61 -6.46 -3.17
N THR A 112 10.14 -7.35 -4.03
CA THR A 112 9.63 -7.02 -5.35
C THR A 112 8.14 -7.33 -5.42
N ALA A 113 7.32 -6.40 -5.90
CA ALA A 113 5.89 -6.60 -6.11
C ALA A 113 5.57 -6.70 -7.61
N THR A 114 4.80 -7.72 -7.98
CA THR A 114 4.34 -7.97 -9.36
C THR A 114 2.82 -7.98 -9.36
N ILE A 115 2.18 -7.16 -10.21
CA ILE A 115 0.74 -7.27 -10.43
C ILE A 115 0.48 -8.40 -11.42
N ASN A 116 -0.24 -9.43 -10.99
CA ASN A 116 -0.56 -10.60 -11.79
C ASN A 116 -1.82 -10.38 -12.63
N SER A 117 -2.82 -9.72 -12.06
CA SER A 117 -4.08 -9.42 -12.73
C SER A 117 -4.72 -8.15 -12.17
N ALA A 118 -5.50 -7.49 -13.01
CA ALA A 118 -6.27 -6.32 -12.65
C ALA A 118 -7.56 -6.28 -13.46
N THR A 119 -8.70 -6.22 -12.77
CA THR A 119 -10.03 -6.16 -13.38
C THR A 119 -10.81 -4.99 -12.81
N ASN A 120 -11.69 -4.41 -13.62
CA ASN A 120 -12.53 -3.30 -13.18
C ASN A 120 -13.47 -3.74 -12.06
N THR A 121 -13.56 -2.92 -11.00
CA THR A 121 -14.69 -2.95 -10.07
C THR A 121 -15.87 -2.15 -10.65
N ALA A 122 -17.00 -2.13 -9.95
CA ALA A 122 -18.12 -1.25 -10.30
C ALA A 122 -17.70 0.24 -10.36
N VAL A 123 -16.82 0.67 -9.44
CA VAL A 123 -16.27 2.04 -9.40
C VAL A 123 -15.37 2.30 -10.60
N GLY A 124 -14.50 1.34 -10.93
CA GLY A 124 -13.63 1.45 -12.11
C GLY A 124 -14.42 1.53 -13.41
N SER A 125 -15.45 0.70 -13.57
CA SER A 125 -16.32 0.75 -14.76
C SER A 125 -17.07 2.08 -14.86
N ALA A 126 -17.62 2.58 -13.75
CA ALA A 126 -18.34 3.87 -13.75
C ALA A 126 -17.44 5.08 -14.04
N SER A 127 -16.15 4.99 -13.70
CA SER A 127 -15.16 6.04 -13.94
C SER A 127 -14.42 5.91 -15.27
N GLY A 128 -14.68 4.85 -16.05
CA GLY A 128 -13.98 4.59 -17.31
C GLY A 128 -12.53 4.14 -17.14
N ALA A 129 -12.16 3.60 -15.98
CA ALA A 129 -10.82 3.08 -15.73
C ALA A 129 -10.51 1.91 -16.68
N ASN A 130 -9.26 1.79 -17.13
CA ASN A 130 -8.79 0.63 -17.89
C ASN A 130 -7.86 -0.22 -17.02
N CYS A 131 -8.44 -1.05 -16.15
CA CYS A 131 -7.67 -1.82 -15.19
C CYS A 131 -6.77 -2.87 -15.84
N ALA A 132 -7.15 -3.40 -17.01
CA ALA A 132 -6.35 -4.38 -17.74
C ALA A 132 -4.98 -3.83 -18.20
N ALA A 133 -4.82 -2.50 -18.27
CA ALA A 133 -3.54 -1.87 -18.60
C ALA A 133 -2.56 -1.84 -17.40
N LEU A 134 -3.03 -1.99 -16.17
CA LEU A 134 -2.19 -1.84 -14.96
C LEU A 134 -0.94 -2.75 -14.95
N PRO A 135 -1.02 -4.07 -15.24
CA PRO A 135 0.15 -4.94 -15.23
C PRO A 135 1.25 -4.49 -16.20
N ALA A 136 0.84 -3.96 -17.37
CA ALA A 136 1.77 -3.47 -18.39
C ALA A 136 2.40 -2.12 -18.02
N LEU A 137 1.63 -1.22 -17.39
CA LEU A 137 2.10 0.12 -16.99
C LEU A 137 3.12 0.07 -15.85
N MET A 138 3.05 -0.93 -14.99
CA MET A 138 3.97 -1.07 -13.85
C MET A 138 5.28 -1.80 -14.18
N ASN A 139 5.59 -2.00 -15.47
CA ASN A 139 6.85 -2.59 -15.95
C ASN A 139 7.27 -3.87 -15.20
N GLY A 140 6.29 -4.73 -14.91
CA GLY A 140 6.48 -6.07 -14.34
C GLY A 140 6.80 -6.11 -12.85
N ASN A 141 7.71 -5.27 -12.35
CA ASN A 141 8.16 -5.33 -10.96
C ASN A 141 8.35 -3.95 -10.32
N LEU A 142 7.68 -3.72 -9.20
CA LEU A 142 7.95 -2.61 -8.29
C LEU A 142 8.96 -3.06 -7.24
N ASN A 143 10.07 -2.35 -7.11
CA ASN A 143 11.13 -2.70 -6.16
C ASN A 143 11.03 -1.83 -4.94
N TYR A 144 11.06 -2.45 -3.76
CA TYR A 144 11.01 -1.75 -2.49
C TYR A 144 12.18 -2.17 -1.59
N THR A 145 12.75 -1.20 -0.88
CA THR A 145 13.80 -1.41 0.11
C THR A 145 13.20 -1.37 1.52
N LYS A 146 13.56 -2.33 2.37
CA LYS A 146 13.11 -2.34 3.77
C LYS A 146 13.78 -1.21 4.55
N LEU A 147 12.99 -0.44 5.30
CA LEU A 147 13.47 0.65 6.16
C LEU A 147 13.54 0.24 7.64
N PHE A 148 12.52 -0.47 8.10
CA PHE A 148 12.35 -0.95 9.47
C PHE A 148 11.85 -2.39 9.44
#